data_AF-K2EBJ2-F1
#
_entry.id   AF-K2EBJ2-F1
#
_cell.length_a   1.000
_cell.length_b   1.000
_cell.length_c   1.000
_cell.angle_alpha   90.00
_cell.angle_beta   90.00
_cell.angle_gamma   90.00
#
_symmetry.space_group_name_H-M   'P 1'
#
loop_
_entity.id
_entity.type
_entity.pdbx_description
1 polymer ?
#
loop_
_entity_poly.entity_id
_entity_poly.type
_entity_poly.pdbx_seq_one_letter_code
_entity_poly.pdbx_strand_id
1 'polypeptide(L)'
;GKVYLANYLVFFLTLLVVIVIGLFSIYLESTIVKPLKALLADVVRVRNDKNFDARVRNEGVDEVYVLSMEINKMLDTLKSASNILSDTNKELKEKTDELEKINKIMVGRELKMISLKKEIEKLKGIKQDG
;
A
#
# COMPACT_ATOMS: atom_id res chain seq x y z
N GLY A 1 1.02 43.91 57.52
CA GLY A 1 0.52 42.56 57.83
C GLY A 1 -0.20 41.91 56.65
N LYS A 2 -1.45 42.33 56.36
CA LYS A 2 -2.34 41.66 55.39
C LYS A 2 -1.85 41.67 53.93
N VAL A 3 -1.27 42.78 53.46
CA VAL A 3 -0.77 42.91 52.08
C VAL A 3 0.39 41.95 51.81
N TYR A 4 1.33 41.82 52.75
CA TYR A 4 2.44 40.87 52.63
C TYR A 4 1.94 39.42 52.59
N LEU A 5 0.96 39.06 53.43
CA LEU A 5 0.37 37.72 53.43
C LEU A 5 -0.34 37.40 52.11
N ALA A 6 -1.07 38.37 51.54
CA ALA A 6 -1.72 38.22 50.24
C ALA A 6 -0.70 37.99 49.11
N ASN A 7 0.42 38.72 49.10
CA ASN A 7 1.47 38.55 48.10
C ASN A 7 2.13 37.17 48.17
N TYR A 8 2.39 36.63 49.37
CA TYR A 8 2.88 35.27 49.53
C TYR A 8 1.88 34.24 48.99
N LEU A 9 0.59 34.40 49.31
CA LEU A 9 -0.46 33.52 48.81
C LEU A 9 -0.53 33.49 47.29
N VAL A 10 -0.49 34.67 46.65
CA VAL A 10 -0.46 34.79 45.19
C VAL A 10 0.78 34.12 44.61
N PHE A 11 1.96 34.32 45.22
CA PHE A 11 3.19 33.68 44.78
C PHE A 11 3.15 32.14 44.86
N PHE A 12 2.59 31.58 45.93
CA PHE A 12 2.43 30.12 46.04
C PHE A 12 1.43 29.57 45.03
N LEU A 13 0.34 30.29 44.76
CA LEU A 13 -0.64 29.89 43.73
C LEU A 13 -0.04 29.92 42.33
N THR A 14 0.73 30.96 41.98
CA THR A 14 1.40 31.00 40.67
C THR A 14 2.43 29.88 40.52
N LEU A 15 3.19 29.59 41.57
CA LEU A 15 4.13 28.47 41.60
C LEU A 15 3.41 27.13 41.40
N LEU A 16 2.27 26.93 42.08
CA LEU A 16 1.48 25.71 41.95
C LEU A 16 0.95 25.51 40.53
N VAL A 17 0.48 26.57 39.88
CA VAL A 17 0.03 26.51 38.48
C VAL A 17 1.17 26.10 37.55
N VAL A 18 2.37 26.67 37.72
CA VAL A 18 3.55 26.28 36.92
C VAL A 18 3.89 24.80 37.09
N ILE A 19 3.81 24.29 38.32
CA ILE A 19 4.05 22.86 38.61
C ILE A 19 2.99 22.00 37.92
N VAL A 20 1.72 22.35 38.04
CA VAL A 20 0.62 21.59 37.41
C VAL A 20 0.77 21.55 35.89
N ILE A 21 1.11 22.67 35.26
CA ILE A 21 1.38 22.72 33.82
C ILE A 21 2.54 21.80 33.45
N GLY A 22 3.64 21.85 34.21
CA GLY A 22 4.80 20.98 33.96
C GLY A 22 4.45 19.49 34.06
N LEU A 23 3.73 19.10 35.11
CA LEU A 23 3.25 17.72 35.27
C LEU A 23 2.31 17.30 34.14
N PHE A 24 1.40 18.19 33.73
CA PHE A 24 0.48 17.94 32.64
C PHE A 24 1.22 17.78 31.29
N SER A 25 2.26 18.58 31.04
CA SER A 25 3.11 18.43 29.85
C SER A 25 3.79 17.06 29.81
N ILE A 26 4.35 16.60 30.93
CA ILE A 26 4.97 15.27 31.03
C ILE A 26 3.94 14.16 30.79
N TYR A 27 2.73 14.32 31.35
CA TYR A 27 1.62 13.39 31.14
C TYR A 27 1.21 13.29 29.67
N LEU A 28 1.00 14.43 28.99
CA LEU A 28 0.67 14.46 27.56
C LEU A 28 1.76 13.82 26.69
N GLU A 29 3.02 14.07 27.04
CA GLU A 29 4.15 13.51 26.29
C GLU A 29 4.14 11.98 26.34
N SER A 30 3.88 11.40 27.51
CA SER A 30 3.89 9.95 27.70
C SER A 30 2.64 9.27 27.15
N THR A 31 1.48 9.91 27.26
CA THR A 31 0.18 9.29 26.94
C THR A 31 -0.19 9.43 25.47
N ILE A 32 0.23 10.53 24.82
CA ILE A 32 -0.22 10.87 23.45
C ILE A 32 0.97 11.02 22.50
N VAL A 33 1.93 11.89 22.84
CA VAL A 33 2.96 12.32 21.87
C VAL A 33 3.93 11.18 21.52
N LYS A 34 4.43 10.44 22.52
CA LYS A 34 5.37 9.34 22.29
C LYS A 34 4.74 8.20 21.47
N PRO A 35 3.54 7.68 21.82
CA PRO A 35 2.84 6.70 20.99
C PRO A 35 2.61 7.16 19.55
N LEU A 36 2.19 8.41 19.32
CA LEU A 36 1.99 8.94 17.97
C LEU A 36 3.28 9.01 17.14
N LYS A 37 4.41 9.40 17.76
CA LYS A 37 5.71 9.41 17.09
C LYS A 37 6.16 7.99 16.73
N ALA A 38 5.95 7.03 17.63
CA ALA A 38 6.26 5.62 17.39
C ALA A 38 5.40 5.05 16.24
N LEU A 39 4.11 5.34 16.24
CA LEU A 39 3.16 4.94 15.21
C LEU A 39 3.55 5.53 13.85
N LEU A 40 3.90 6.82 13.79
CA LEU A 40 4.38 7.47 12.56
C LEU A 40 5.63 6.78 12.01
N ALA A 41 6.60 6.46 12.87
CA ALA A 41 7.82 5.76 12.45
C ALA A 41 7.51 4.37 11.86
N ASP A 42 6.57 3.63 12.47
CA ASP A 42 6.15 2.33 11.96
C ASP A 42 5.46 2.46 10.60
N VAL A 43 4.55 3.44 10.42
CA VAL A 43 3.88 3.69 9.13
C VAL A 43 4.90 4.05 8.04
N VAL A 44 5.87 4.92 8.35
CA VAL A 44 6.92 5.31 7.40
C VAL A 44 7.79 4.10 7.00
N ARG A 45 8.12 3.23 7.95
CA ARG A 45 8.86 1.98 7.69
C ARG A 45 8.07 1.08 6.73
N VAL A 46 6.80 0.78 7.05
CA VAL A 46 5.93 -0.07 6.21
C VAL A 46 5.82 0.50 4.79
N ARG A 47 5.63 1.82 4.65
CA ARG A 47 5.54 2.50 3.36
C ARG A 47 6.82 2.36 2.54
N ASN A 48 7.98 2.60 3.14
CA ASN A 48 9.26 2.60 2.43
C ASN A 48 9.68 1.18 2.02
N ASP A 49 9.46 0.20 2.89
CA ASP A 49 9.81 -1.20 2.63
C ASP A 49 8.83 -1.86 1.64
N LYS A 50 7.67 -1.23 1.39
CA LYS A 50 6.54 -1.80 0.63
C LYS A 50 6.11 -3.18 1.15
N ASN A 51 6.39 -3.44 2.43
CA ASN A 51 6.11 -4.70 3.09
C ASN A 51 4.82 -4.57 3.88
N PHE A 52 3.69 -4.86 3.24
CA PHE A 52 2.37 -4.81 3.87
C PHE A 52 2.08 -5.99 4.81
N ASP A 53 3.03 -6.91 5.02
CA ASP A 53 2.98 -7.92 6.08
C ASP A 53 3.45 -7.36 7.43
N ALA A 54 4.26 -6.30 7.42
CA ALA A 54 4.64 -5.61 8.63
C ALA A 54 3.42 -4.92 9.27
N ARG A 55 3.39 -4.87 10.60
CA ARG A 55 2.31 -4.26 11.38
C ARG A 55 2.85 -3.08 12.17
N VAL A 56 1.99 -2.11 12.41
CA VAL A 56 2.28 -1.03 13.36
C VAL A 56 2.00 -1.53 14.78
N ARG A 57 2.78 -1.04 15.75
CA ARG A 57 2.59 -1.42 17.15
C ARG A 57 1.26 -0.86 17.67
N ASN A 58 0.53 -1.70 18.42
CA ASN A 58 -0.68 -1.29 19.12
C ASN A 58 -0.30 -0.71 20.49
N GLU A 59 0.31 0.47 20.47
CA GLU A 59 0.68 1.23 21.66
C GLU A 59 -0.26 2.44 21.83
N GLY A 60 -0.43 2.90 23.07
CA GLY A 60 -1.29 4.02 23.41
C GLY A 60 -2.51 3.61 24.20
N VAL A 61 -3.18 4.63 24.75
CA VAL A 61 -4.43 4.47 25.52
C VAL A 61 -5.58 4.91 24.62
N ASP A 62 -6.68 4.16 24.69
CA ASP A 62 -7.97 4.45 24.05
C ASP A 62 -7.87 4.81 22.55
N GLU A 63 -7.99 6.07 22.16
CA GLU A 63 -8.10 6.48 20.75
C GLU A 63 -6.83 6.20 19.94
N VAL A 64 -5.63 6.31 20.55
CA VAL A 64 -4.37 6.01 19.84
C VAL A 64 -4.25 4.50 19.58
N TYR A 65 -4.76 3.70 20.50
CA TYR A 65 -4.84 2.24 20.32
C TYR A 65 -5.81 1.89 19.19
N VAL A 66 -7.00 2.51 19.17
CA VAL A 66 -7.99 2.30 18.09
C VAL A 66 -7.40 2.71 16.74
N LEU A 67 -6.71 3.86 16.66
CA LEU A 67 -6.06 4.30 15.43
C LEU A 67 -5.01 3.29 14.93
N SER A 68 -4.19 2.75 15.83
CA SER A 68 -3.18 1.73 15.49
C SER A 68 -3.82 0.46 14.92
N MET A 69 -4.94 0.03 15.49
CA MET A 69 -5.72 -1.10 14.99
C MET A 69 -6.33 -0.83 13.61
N GLU A 70 -6.91 0.34 13.38
CA GLU A 70 -7.47 0.71 12.07
C GLU A 70 -6.39 0.82 10.99
N ILE A 71 -5.20 1.31 11.32
CA ILE A 71 -4.05 1.28 10.41
C ILE A 71 -3.68 -0.15 10.04
N ASN A 72 -3.66 -1.08 11.00
CA ASN A 72 -3.37 -2.48 10.69
C ASN A 72 -4.42 -3.11 9.77
N LYS A 73 -5.72 -2.79 9.94
CA LYS A 73 -6.78 -3.21 8.99
C LYS A 73 -6.59 -2.63 7.59
N MET A 74 -6.16 -1.36 7.50
CA MET A 74 -5.78 -0.76 6.22
C MET A 74 -4.60 -1.50 5.58
N LEU A 75 -3.60 -1.90 6.36
CA LEU A 75 -2.47 -2.71 5.86
C LEU A 75 -2.91 -4.08 5.35
N ASP A 76 -3.87 -4.75 6.02
CA ASP A 76 -4.47 -6.00 5.53
C ASP A 76 -5.16 -5.81 4.16
N THR A 77 -5.84 -4.68 4.00
CA THR A 77 -6.52 -4.33 2.74
C THR A 77 -5.50 -4.06 1.63
N LEU A 78 -4.43 -3.31 1.92
CA LEU A 78 -3.33 -3.05 0.98
C LEU A 78 -2.61 -4.34 0.56
N LYS A 79 -2.36 -5.24 1.51
CA LYS A 79 -1.79 -6.57 1.22
C LYS A 79 -2.69 -7.35 0.26
N SER A 80 -3.98 -7.40 0.54
CA SER A 80 -4.96 -8.12 -0.29
C SER A 80 -5.02 -7.53 -1.70
N ALA A 81 -5.08 -6.21 -1.83
CA ALA A 81 -5.07 -5.51 -3.12
C ALA A 81 -3.76 -5.76 -3.90
N SER A 82 -2.62 -5.76 -3.22
CA SER A 82 -1.32 -6.06 -3.82
C SER A 82 -1.25 -7.49 -4.37
N ASN A 83 -1.77 -8.47 -3.64
CA ASN A 83 -1.81 -9.86 -4.09
C ASN A 83 -2.70 -10.02 -5.31
N ILE A 84 -3.92 -9.47 -5.27
CA ILE A 84 -4.84 -9.49 -6.42
C ILE A 84 -4.19 -8.85 -7.64
N LEU A 85 -3.51 -7.71 -7.49
CA LEU A 85 -2.83 -7.05 -8.59
C LEU A 85 -1.70 -7.91 -9.18
N SER A 86 -0.94 -8.60 -8.32
CA SER A 86 0.10 -9.54 -8.75
C SER A 86 -0.49 -10.71 -9.55
N ASP A 87 -1.57 -11.32 -9.04
CA ASP A 87 -2.23 -12.45 -9.68
C ASP A 87 -2.87 -12.06 -11.01
N THR A 88 -3.57 -10.93 -11.06
CA THR A 88 -4.15 -10.40 -12.31
C THR A 88 -3.07 -10.08 -13.35
N ASN A 89 -1.92 -9.51 -12.93
CA ASN A 89 -0.80 -9.28 -13.86
C ASN A 89 -0.24 -10.59 -14.42
N LYS A 90 -0.14 -11.62 -13.60
CA LYS A 90 0.30 -12.95 -14.04
C LYS A 90 -0.69 -13.54 -15.05
N GLU A 91 -1.99 -13.52 -14.75
CA GLU A 91 -3.03 -14.03 -15.66
C GLU A 91 -3.04 -13.25 -16.98
N LEU A 92 -2.94 -11.92 -16.93
CA LEU A 92 -2.90 -11.08 -18.13
C LEU A 92 -1.68 -11.39 -19.00
N LYS A 93 -0.53 -11.64 -18.38
CA LYS A 93 0.68 -12.06 -19.09
C LYS A 93 0.49 -13.42 -19.77
N GLU A 94 -0.07 -14.40 -19.06
CA GLU A 94 -0.36 -15.73 -19.61
C GLU A 94 -1.31 -15.66 -20.82
N LYS A 95 -2.40 -14.86 -20.72
CA LYS A 95 -3.32 -14.63 -21.84
C LYS A 95 -2.63 -13.93 -23.02
N THR A 96 -1.73 -13.00 -22.74
CA THR A 96 -0.97 -12.29 -23.78
C THR A 96 -0.04 -13.26 -24.53
N ASP A 97 0.69 -14.10 -23.79
CA ASP A 97 1.58 -15.12 -24.35
C ASP A 97 0.79 -16.15 -25.18
N GLU A 98 -0.40 -16.53 -24.74
CA GLU A 98 -1.30 -17.41 -25.49
C GLU A 98 -1.79 -16.76 -26.80
N LEU A 99 -2.22 -15.50 -26.75
CA LEU A 99 -2.63 -14.74 -27.92
C LEU A 99 -1.49 -14.62 -28.95
N GLU A 100 -0.27 -14.35 -28.50
CA GLU A 100 0.90 -14.31 -29.39
C GLU A 100 1.15 -15.66 -30.07
N LYS A 101 1.03 -16.76 -29.33
CA LYS A 101 1.19 -18.12 -29.87
C LYS A 101 0.12 -18.43 -30.91
N ILE A 102 -1.13 -18.10 -30.64
CA ILE A 102 -2.24 -18.28 -31.58
C ILE A 102 -2.01 -17.45 -32.84
N ASN A 103 -1.60 -16.20 -32.69
CA ASN A 103 -1.31 -15.31 -33.82
C ASN A 103 -0.21 -15.88 -34.72
N LYS A 104 0.91 -16.36 -34.14
CA LYS A 104 1.99 -17.04 -34.90
C LYS A 104 1.47 -18.25 -35.69
N ILE A 105 0.60 -19.07 -35.08
CA ILE A 105 -0.01 -20.23 -35.74
C ILE A 105 -0.92 -19.78 -36.89
N MET A 106 -1.74 -18.75 -36.69
CA MET A 106 -2.63 -18.21 -37.73
C MET A 106 -1.85 -17.66 -38.93
N VAL A 107 -0.83 -16.85 -38.69
CA VAL A 107 0.04 -16.34 -39.77
C VAL A 107 0.69 -17.50 -40.54
N GLY A 108 1.19 -18.52 -39.83
CA GLY A 108 1.74 -19.72 -40.49
C GLY A 108 0.73 -20.45 -41.37
N ARG A 109 -0.52 -20.58 -40.92
CA ARG A 109 -1.61 -21.17 -41.71
C ARG A 109 -1.92 -20.33 -42.95
N GLU A 110 -1.98 -19.01 -42.81
CA GLU A 110 -2.24 -18.11 -43.93
C GLU A 110 -1.16 -18.19 -45.00
N LEU A 111 0.12 -18.19 -44.61
CA LEU A 111 1.25 -18.41 -45.51
C LEU A 111 1.15 -19.78 -46.22
N LYS A 112 0.79 -20.84 -45.49
CA LYS A 112 0.60 -22.17 -46.09
C LYS A 112 -0.54 -22.17 -47.10
N MET A 113 -1.67 -21.52 -46.81
CA MET A 113 -2.80 -21.39 -47.73
C MET A 113 -2.40 -20.65 -49.02
N ILE A 114 -1.62 -19.58 -48.91
CA ILE A 114 -1.08 -18.85 -50.07
C ILE A 114 -0.19 -19.77 -50.92
N SER A 115 0.69 -20.56 -50.28
CA SER A 115 1.57 -21.48 -51.02
C SER A 115 0.78 -22.58 -51.77
N LEU A 116 -0.23 -23.15 -51.11
CA LEU A 116 -1.10 -24.18 -51.69
C LEU A 116 -1.93 -23.62 -52.85
N LYS A 117 -2.44 -22.38 -52.72
CA LYS A 117 -3.20 -21.73 -53.80
C LYS A 117 -2.33 -21.54 -55.06
N LYS A 118 -1.08 -21.09 -54.90
CA LYS A 118 -0.11 -20.96 -56.00
C LYS A 118 0.19 -22.31 -56.66
N GLU A 119 0.29 -23.38 -55.87
CA GLU A 119 0.54 -24.73 -56.38
C GLU A 119 -0.65 -25.27 -57.18
N ILE A 120 -1.88 -25.07 -56.71
CA ILE A 120 -3.11 -25.42 -57.43
C ILE A 120 -3.21 -24.65 -58.76
N GLU A 121 -2.88 -23.36 -58.77
CA GLU A 121 -2.87 -22.53 -59.99
C GLU A 121 -1.89 -23.07 -61.04
N LYS A 122 -0.66 -23.44 -60.63
CA LYS A 122 0.31 -24.11 -61.52
C LYS A 122 -0.22 -25.42 -62.08
N LEU A 123 -0.77 -26.28 -61.22
CA LEU A 123 -1.32 -27.58 -61.64
C LEU A 123 -2.50 -27.45 -62.59
N LYS A 124 -3.35 -26.42 -62.42
CA LYS A 124 -4.46 -26.14 -63.34
C LYS A 124 -3.99 -25.57 -64.67
N GLY A 125 -2.99 -24.69 -64.68
CA GLY A 125 -2.41 -24.15 -65.92
C GLY A 125 -1.77 -25.23 -66.80
N ILE A 126 -1.08 -26.20 -66.19
CA ILE A 126 -0.47 -27.34 -66.92
C ILE A 126 -1.51 -28.28 -67.55
N LYS A 127 -2.76 -28.29 -67.05
CA LYS A 127 -3.83 -29.16 -67.56
C LYS A 127 -4.56 -28.59 -68.80
N GLN A 128 -4.32 -27.35 -69.21
CA GLN A 128 -5.01 -26.74 -70.36
C GLN A 128 -4.28 -26.89 -71.70
N ASP A 129 -3.05 -27.42 -71.71
CA ASP A 129 -2.23 -27.59 -72.93
C ASP A 129 -2.19 -29.04 -73.46
N GLY A 130 -3.24 -29.83 -73.22
CA GLY A 130 -3.36 -31.23 -73.66
C GLY A 130 -4.68 -31.56 -74.32
#